data_AF-A0A924A3D1-F1
#
_entry.id   AF-A0A924A3D1-F1
#
_cell.length_a   1.000
_cell.length_b   1.000
_cell.length_c   1.000
_cell.angle_alpha   90.00
_cell.angle_beta   90.00
_cell.angle_gamma   90.00
#
_symmetry.space_group_name_H-M   'P 1'
#
loop_
_entity.id
_entity.type
_entity.pdbx_description
1 polymer ?
#
loop_
_entity_poly.entity_id
_entity_poly.type
_entity_poly.pdbx_seq_one_letter_code
_entity_poly.pdbx_strand_id
1 'polypeptide(L)'
;MAYASNNEGFISVVREKDANNFEFVKNIPTQKGARTIAINLQTHRLFTPTAKTAAVAPTPKNAHPWPKPVAGTFHVLEVGE
;
A
#
# COMPACT_ATOMS: atom_id res chain seq x y z
N MET A 1 -12.24 12.89 -1.40
CA MET A 1 -11.14 12.15 -2.05
C MET A 1 -11.02 10.81 -1.37
N ALA A 2 -10.88 9.74 -2.13
CA ALA A 2 -10.63 8.40 -1.64
C ALA A 2 -9.22 7.95 -2.05
N TYR A 3 -8.54 7.27 -1.13
CA TYR A 3 -7.19 6.75 -1.34
C TYR A 3 -7.20 5.25 -1.07
N ALA A 4 -6.76 4.46 -2.05
CA ALA A 4 -6.70 3.01 -1.94
C ALA A 4 -5.25 2.52 -2.04
N SER A 5 -4.81 1.72 -1.06
CA SER A 5 -3.47 1.12 -1.00
C SER A 5 -3.61 -0.39 -1.19
N ASN A 6 -3.04 -0.94 -2.26
CA ASN A 6 -3.38 -2.28 -2.76
C ASN A 6 -2.18 -3.22 -2.96
N ASN A 7 -1.05 -3.03 -2.25
CA ASN A 7 0.16 -3.88 -2.35
C ASN A 7 0.87 -3.85 -3.73
N GLU A 8 0.33 -3.16 -4.73
CA GLU A 8 0.88 -3.13 -6.09
C GLU A 8 2.06 -2.16 -6.25
N GLY A 9 2.36 -1.38 -5.22
CA GLY A 9 3.42 -0.37 -5.24
C GLY A 9 2.94 1.02 -5.67
N PHE A 10 1.65 1.29 -5.53
CA PHE A 10 1.11 2.64 -5.61
C PHE A 10 -0.12 2.80 -4.72
N ILE A 11 -0.51 4.04 -4.50
CA ILE A 11 -1.82 4.42 -3.94
C ILE A 11 -2.65 5.00 -5.08
N SER A 12 -3.83 4.43 -5.29
CA SER A 12 -4.81 4.97 -6.25
C SER A 12 -5.58 6.11 -5.60
N VAL A 13 -5.61 7.26 -6.28
CA VAL A 13 -6.38 8.44 -5.87
C VAL A 13 -7.63 8.52 -6.71
N VAL A 14 -8.77 8.54 -6.04
CA VAL A 14 -10.09 8.63 -6.66
C VAL A 14 -10.82 9.84 -6.11
N ARG A 15 -11.41 10.63 -7.01
CA ARG A 15 -12.25 11.77 -6.66
C ARG A 15 -13.71 11.36 -6.75
N GLU A 16 -14.41 11.50 -5.65
CA GLU A 16 -15.88 11.44 -5.63
C GLU A 16 -16.44 12.73 -6.24
N LYS A 17 -17.25 12.61 -7.30
CA LYS A 17 -17.99 13.73 -7.91
C LYS A 17 -19.37 13.87 -7.28
N ASP A 18 -20.06 12.74 -7.11
CA ASP A 18 -21.34 12.60 -6.41
C ASP A 18 -21.47 11.16 -5.87
N ALA A 19 -22.61 10.83 -5.26
CA ALA A 19 -22.85 9.54 -4.61
C ALA A 19 -22.66 8.31 -5.52
N ASN A 20 -22.77 8.47 -6.84
CA ASN A 20 -22.67 7.38 -7.80
C ASN A 20 -21.50 7.53 -8.78
N ASN A 21 -20.91 8.72 -8.89
CA ASN A 21 -19.86 9.02 -9.84
C ASN A 21 -18.50 9.22 -9.16
N PHE A 22 -17.59 8.31 -9.46
CA PHE A 22 -16.20 8.35 -8.99
C PHE A 22 -15.26 8.44 -10.18
N GLU A 23 -14.29 9.35 -10.11
CA GLU A 23 -13.30 9.59 -11.14
C GLU A 23 -11.91 9.18 -10.64
N PHE A 24 -11.22 8.35 -11.42
CA PHE A 24 -9.81 8.09 -11.19
C PHE A 24 -8.98 9.35 -11.46
N VAL A 25 -8.13 9.73 -10.52
CA VAL A 25 -7.29 10.93 -10.63
C VAL A 25 -5.88 10.55 -11.05
N LYS A 26 -5.19 9.76 -10.23
CA LYS A 26 -3.80 9.35 -10.47
C LYS A 26 -3.38 8.20 -9.56
N ASN A 27 -2.24 7.59 -9.89
CA ASN A 27 -1.51 6.69 -9.00
C ASN A 27 -0.31 7.42 -8.41
N ILE A 28 -0.16 7.37 -7.09
CA ILE A 28 1.02 7.87 -6.38
C ILE A 28 1.95 6.68 -6.15
N PRO A 29 3.17 6.65 -6.72
CA PRO A 29 4.11 5.56 -6.51
C PRO A 29 4.43 5.35 -5.02
N THR A 30 4.42 4.11 -4.57
CA THR A 30 4.81 3.70 -3.21
C THR A 30 5.63 2.40 -3.28
N GLN A 31 5.97 1.83 -2.13
CA GLN A 31 6.66 0.55 -2.10
C GLN A 31 5.68 -0.62 -2.19
N LYS A 32 6.00 -1.62 -3.00
CA LYS A 32 5.35 -2.93 -2.95
C LYS A 32 5.36 -3.47 -1.51
N GLY A 33 4.23 -4.00 -1.02
CA GLY A 33 4.05 -4.34 0.40
C GLY A 33 3.21 -3.33 1.16
N ALA A 34 3.18 -2.06 0.74
CA ALA A 34 2.36 -1.02 1.35
C ALA A 34 0.88 -1.22 0.97
N ARG A 35 0.16 -1.97 1.81
CA ARG A 35 -1.27 -2.29 1.64
C ARG A 35 -2.16 -1.68 2.72
N THR A 36 -1.56 -1.36 3.87
CA THR A 36 -2.27 -0.76 5.00
C THR A 36 -2.02 0.73 4.94
N ILE A 37 -3.05 1.52 5.23
CA ILE A 37 -2.97 2.98 5.17
C ILE A 37 -3.67 3.61 6.37
N ALA A 38 -3.09 4.67 6.89
CA ALA A 38 -3.69 5.56 7.88
C ALA A 38 -3.60 7.01 7.37
N ILE A 39 -4.55 7.85 7.78
CA ILE A 39 -4.59 9.26 7.41
C ILE A 39 -4.50 10.14 8.65
N ASN A 40 -3.68 11.18 8.58
CA ASN A 40 -3.74 12.31 9.48
C ASN A 40 -4.63 13.39 8.84
N LEU A 41 -5.78 13.67 9.46
CA LEU A 41 -6.76 14.63 8.93
C LEU A 41 -6.34 16.09 9.11
N GLN A 42 -5.39 16.40 10.00
CA GLN A 42 -4.91 17.77 10.23
C GLN A 42 -3.85 18.17 9.21
N THR A 43 -2.93 17.25 8.91
CA THR A 43 -1.81 17.50 7.98
C THR A 43 -2.08 16.98 6.57
N HIS A 44 -3.19 16.27 6.37
CA HIS A 44 -3.55 15.59 5.12
C HIS A 44 -2.49 14.60 4.63
N ARG A 45 -1.71 14.03 5.56
CA ARG A 45 -0.65 13.06 5.24
C ARG A 45 -1.15 11.63 5.42
N LEU A 46 -0.73 10.78 4.50
CA LEU A 46 -1.00 9.35 4.51
C LEU A 46 0.24 8.59 5.00
N PHE A 47 0.02 7.56 5.80
CA PHE A 47 1.08 6.71 6.33
C PHE A 47 0.82 5.28 5.93
N THR A 48 1.83 4.62 5.35
CA THR A 48 1.73 3.22 4.92
C THR A 48 2.91 2.42 5.47
N PRO A 49 2.67 1.44 6.37
CA PRO A 49 3.73 0.55 6.82
C PRO A 49 4.08 -0.48 5.76
N THR A 50 5.36 -0.81 5.65
CA THR A 50 5.86 -1.84 4.75
C THR A 50 7.18 -2.43 5.25
N ALA A 51 7.60 -3.55 4.68
CA ALA A 51 8.89 -4.17 4.91
C ALA A 51 9.36 -4.84 3.61
N LYS A 52 10.67 -5.06 3.47
CA LYS A 52 11.16 -5.90 2.37
C LYS A 52 10.73 -7.33 2.65
N THR A 53 10.29 -8.03 1.61
CA THR A 53 9.96 -9.45 1.71
C THR A 53 10.89 -10.28 0.85
N ALA A 54 11.21 -11.47 1.33
CA ALA A 54 12.01 -12.46 0.62
C ALA A 54 11.11 -13.61 0.15
N ALA A 55 11.34 -14.08 -1.06
CA ALA A 55 10.70 -15.27 -1.58
C ALA A 55 11.08 -16.48 -0.71
N VAL A 56 10.10 -17.35 -0.48
CA VAL A 56 10.30 -18.62 0.22
C VAL A 56 10.18 -19.73 -0.82
N ALA A 57 11.10 -20.69 -0.80
CA ALA A 57 11.04 -21.81 -1.73
C ALA A 57 9.78 -22.66 -1.48
N PRO A 58 9.09 -23.13 -2.54
CA PRO A 58 7.98 -24.06 -2.41
C PRO A 58 8.39 -25.34 -1.65
N THR A 59 7.44 -25.93 -0.92
CA THR A 59 7.63 -27.21 -0.24
C THR A 59 6.51 -28.17 -0.65
N PRO A 60 6.67 -29.51 -0.49
CA PRO A 60 5.59 -30.46 -0.80
C PRO A 60 4.29 -30.19 -0.06
N LYS A 61 4.36 -29.58 1.14
CA LYS A 61 3.20 -29.19 1.96
C LYS A 61 2.61 -27.84 1.57
N ASN A 62 3.37 -27.00 0.87
CA ASN A 62 2.93 -25.67 0.43
C ASN A 62 3.63 -25.26 -0.88
N ALA A 63 2.91 -25.41 -1.98
CA ALA A 63 3.38 -25.05 -3.32
C ALA A 63 3.48 -23.52 -3.55
N HIS A 64 2.74 -22.72 -2.79
CA HIS A 64 2.69 -21.25 -2.94
C HIS A 64 2.90 -20.55 -1.58
N PRO A 65 4.13 -20.61 -1.03
CA PRO A 65 4.42 -19.96 0.25
C PRO A 65 4.36 -18.43 0.12
N TRP A 66 3.73 -17.81 1.11
CA TRP A 66 3.74 -16.35 1.24
C TRP A 66 5.17 -15.84 1.47
N PRO A 67 5.58 -14.73 0.83
CA PRO A 67 6.86 -14.10 1.10
C PRO A 67 6.99 -13.72 2.58
N LYS A 68 8.18 -13.91 3.16
CA LYS A 68 8.45 -13.57 4.57
C LYS A 68 9.13 -12.20 4.68
N PRO A 69 8.79 -11.38 5.69
CA PRO A 69 9.47 -10.11 5.91
C PRO A 69 10.94 -10.33 6.31
N VAL A 70 11.81 -9.45 5.83
CA VAL A 70 13.22 -9.39 6.22
C VAL A 70 13.35 -8.57 7.50
N ALA A 71 13.95 -9.15 8.54
CA ALA A 71 14.13 -8.49 9.83
C ALA A 71 14.89 -7.15 9.67
N GLY A 72 14.49 -6.14 10.45
CA GLY A 72 15.11 -4.80 10.42
C GLY A 72 14.75 -3.94 9.19
N THR A 73 13.93 -4.44 8.25
CA THR A 73 13.53 -3.67 7.06
C THR A 73 12.15 -3.04 7.16
N PHE A 74 11.49 -3.16 8.31
CA PHE A 74 10.21 -2.49 8.55
C PHE A 74 10.40 -0.97 8.58
N HIS A 75 9.54 -0.25 7.90
CA HIS A 75 9.48 1.20 7.92
C HIS A 75 8.09 1.70 7.56
N VAL A 76 7.84 2.98 7.82
CA VAL A 76 6.60 3.66 7.47
C VAL A 76 6.92 4.69 6.40
N LEU A 77 6.20 4.59 5.29
CA LEU A 77 6.23 5.60 4.25
C LEU A 77 5.22 6.69 4.60
N GLU A 78 5.67 7.94 4.55
CA GLU A 78 4.82 9.12 4.60
C GLU A 78 4.57 9.59 3.17
N VAL A 79 3.30 9.85 2.85
CA VAL A 79 2.86 10.30 1.52
C VAL A 79 2.00 11.55 1.71
N GLY A 80 2.46 12.66 1.17
CA GLY A 80 1.82 13.96 1.21
C GLY A 80 2.68 14.99 0.47
N GLU A 81 2.08 16.09 0.05
CA GLU A 81 2.82 17.32 -0.29
C GLU A 81 3.09 18.15 0.97
#